data_AF-A0A0N0DSH5-F1
#
_entry.id   AF-A0A0N0DSH5-F1
#
_cell.length_a   1.000
_cell.length_b   1.000
_cell.length_c   1.000
_cell.angle_alpha   90.00
_cell.angle_beta   90.00
_cell.angle_gamma   90.00
#
_symmetry.space_group_name_H-M   'P 1'
#
loop_
_entity.id
_entity.type
_entity.pdbx_description
1 polymer ?
#
loop_
_entity_poly.entity_id
_entity_poly.type
_entity_poly.pdbx_seq_one_letter_code
_entity_poly.pdbx_strand_id
1 'polypeptide(L)'
;MSPLDAAASAAAASPDVRDTVEYRAAWDLELWKAVQVDRFRKQLERQKNAALVRLESAIRQREKAAKVELARRAQTVTAREAAVEAAEAHLAAQQSRLAEMEKDLRRTRQQLMDAQQRVEDEVRAQVRLANDTIAHRARLLEERVNAAESQAKRAEERQRRAQQDYLTLYEAFSRARSQQLTSATTNANDLLGVSPCTGAGASTAMQLGQLRAHWDAEHQRQLDREEQRHTAEVAAMKGCCRELAEQNHRLTAALARRREQLRRVQSTACAAASAAAAATKPSASLAPAMHTTTGETPEPITRELHRLAMERISLVDGSSGAVRETDAVIVRMDSRMRDLRQQLVAAGSDNTRGDGTE
;
A
#
# COMPACT_ATOMS: atom_id res chain seq x y z
N MET A 1 -108.20 105.48 64.36
CA MET A 1 -107.44 106.00 63.19
C MET A 1 -105.96 105.76 63.45
N SER A 2 -105.34 104.95 62.58
CA SER A 2 -103.89 104.69 62.44
C SER A 2 -103.16 103.99 63.61
N PRO A 3 -102.00 103.36 63.38
CA PRO A 3 -101.77 102.26 62.45
C PRO A 3 -100.95 101.12 63.14
N LEU A 4 -101.45 99.89 63.07
CA LEU A 4 -100.72 98.66 63.35
C LEU A 4 -100.89 97.82 62.09
N ASP A 5 -99.85 97.74 61.27
CA ASP A 5 -99.59 96.67 60.29
C ASP A 5 -98.44 97.09 59.36
N ALA A 6 -97.20 96.77 59.75
CA ALA A 6 -96.03 96.89 58.87
C ALA A 6 -94.86 95.97 59.28
N ALA A 7 -95.12 94.80 59.87
CA ALA A 7 -94.05 93.93 60.36
C ALA A 7 -94.20 92.42 60.07
N ALA A 8 -95.17 92.00 59.26
CA ALA A 8 -95.42 90.58 59.02
C ALA A 8 -95.69 90.25 57.54
N SER A 9 -94.72 90.54 56.66
CA SER A 9 -94.66 89.94 55.31
C SER A 9 -93.27 90.08 54.69
N ALA A 10 -92.23 89.64 55.42
CA ALA A 10 -90.85 89.61 54.92
C ALA A 10 -90.15 88.25 55.17
N ALA A 11 -90.92 87.18 55.40
CA ALA A 11 -90.39 85.88 55.83
C ALA A 11 -90.82 84.69 54.93
N ALA A 12 -91.35 84.93 53.73
CA ALA A 12 -91.84 83.86 52.86
C ALA A 12 -91.52 84.11 51.37
N ALA A 13 -90.23 84.17 51.04
CA ALA A 13 -89.68 83.82 49.72
C ALA A 13 -88.16 84.02 49.78
N SER A 14 -87.45 83.24 50.60
CA SER A 14 -86.04 83.01 50.31
C SER A 14 -86.00 82.46 48.88
N PRO A 15 -85.34 83.13 47.90
CA PRO A 15 -85.16 82.51 46.59
C PRO A 15 -84.50 81.15 46.84
N ASP A 16 -85.10 80.07 46.34
CA ASP A 16 -84.49 78.75 46.41
C ASP A 16 -83.04 78.91 45.92
N VAL A 17 -82.06 78.43 46.69
CA VAL A 17 -80.62 78.66 46.43
C VAL A 17 -80.26 78.26 44.99
N ARG A 18 -81.06 77.36 44.41
CA ARG A 18 -81.02 76.83 43.06
C ARG A 18 -81.42 77.81 41.94
N ASP A 19 -82.14 78.88 42.27
CA ASP A 19 -82.58 79.91 41.31
C ASP A 19 -81.66 81.14 41.26
N THR A 20 -80.60 81.15 42.07
CA THR A 20 -79.56 82.19 42.00
C THR A 20 -78.77 82.07 40.69
N VAL A 21 -78.38 83.20 40.11
CA VAL A 21 -77.62 83.26 38.83
C VAL A 21 -76.26 82.56 39.01
N GLU A 22 -75.70 82.68 40.21
CA GLU A 22 -74.47 82.06 40.64
C GLU A 22 -74.58 80.54 40.67
N TYR A 23 -75.69 79.99 41.17
CA TYR A 23 -75.94 78.55 41.16
C TYR A 23 -76.09 78.01 39.74
N ARG A 24 -76.81 78.71 38.84
CA ARG A 24 -76.92 78.30 37.43
C ARG A 24 -75.56 78.32 36.73
N ALA A 25 -74.75 79.35 36.94
CA ALA A 25 -73.40 79.43 36.39
C ALA A 25 -72.47 78.33 36.95
N ALA A 26 -72.56 78.02 38.25
CA ALA A 26 -71.81 76.93 38.86
C ALA A 26 -72.23 75.56 38.29
N TRP A 27 -73.54 75.35 38.14
CA TRP A 27 -74.09 74.14 37.54
C TRP A 27 -73.68 73.97 36.07
N ASP A 28 -73.76 75.04 35.26
CA ASP A 28 -73.31 75.01 33.86
C ASP A 28 -71.81 74.72 33.75
N LEU A 29 -71.01 75.21 34.69
CA LEU A 29 -69.58 74.93 34.76
C LEU A 29 -69.29 73.49 35.18
N GLU A 30 -70.06 72.91 36.10
CA GLU A 30 -69.99 71.48 36.44
C GLU A 30 -70.39 70.60 35.25
N LEU A 31 -71.49 70.93 34.56
CA LEU A 31 -71.93 70.23 33.36
C LEU A 31 -70.87 70.33 32.25
N TRP A 32 -70.28 71.51 32.05
CA TRP A 32 -69.19 71.70 31.09
C TRP A 32 -67.96 70.86 31.47
N LYS A 33 -67.56 70.84 32.75
CA LYS A 33 -66.47 69.97 33.24
C LYS A 33 -66.77 68.50 33.00
N ALA A 34 -67.98 68.03 33.28
CA ALA A 34 -68.39 66.66 33.02
C ALA A 34 -68.28 66.30 31.53
N VAL A 35 -68.78 67.18 30.65
CA VAL A 35 -68.67 67.00 29.19
C VAL A 35 -67.20 66.98 28.74
N GLN A 36 -66.34 67.82 29.30
CA GLN A 36 -64.90 67.82 28.98
C GLN A 36 -64.21 66.54 29.45
N VAL A 37 -64.47 66.10 30.69
CA VAL A 37 -63.94 64.85 31.24
C VAL A 37 -64.36 63.67 30.35
N ASP A 38 -65.62 63.62 29.92
CA ASP A 38 -66.10 62.56 29.03
C ASP A 38 -65.46 62.60 27.64
N ARG A 39 -65.19 63.80 27.10
CA ARG A 39 -64.43 63.94 25.84
C ARG A 39 -63.00 63.40 25.99
N PHE A 40 -62.30 63.74 27.07
CA PHE A 40 -60.95 63.22 27.34
C PHE A 40 -60.94 61.71 27.58
N ARG A 41 -61.93 61.18 28.31
CA ARG A 41 -62.10 59.73 28.51
C ARG A 41 -62.26 59.01 27.17
N LYS A 42 -63.18 59.48 26.32
CA LYS A 42 -63.39 58.90 24.98
C LYS A 42 -62.14 59.00 24.11
N GLN A 43 -61.40 60.10 24.18
CA GLN A 43 -60.13 60.24 23.45
C GLN A 43 -59.07 59.26 23.95
N LEU A 44 -58.93 59.10 25.27
CA LEU A 44 -58.02 58.16 25.89
C LEU A 44 -58.39 56.72 25.53
N GLU A 45 -59.66 56.36 25.55
CA GLU A 45 -60.15 55.04 25.11
C GLU A 45 -59.84 54.78 23.64
N ARG A 46 -60.06 55.76 22.75
CA ARG A 46 -59.69 55.66 21.33
C ARG A 46 -58.19 55.44 21.16
N GLN A 47 -57.36 56.18 21.88
CA GLN A 47 -55.90 56.02 21.84
C GLN A 47 -55.46 54.66 22.36
N LYS A 48 -56.03 54.20 23.48
CA LYS A 48 -55.78 52.86 24.04
C LYS A 48 -56.18 51.77 23.05
N ASN A 49 -57.39 51.83 22.49
CA ASN A 49 -57.86 50.85 21.52
C ASN A 49 -56.99 50.84 20.25
N ALA A 50 -56.60 52.01 19.74
CA ALA A 50 -55.68 52.10 18.60
C ALA A 50 -54.30 51.51 18.92
N ALA A 51 -53.76 51.74 20.12
CA ALA A 51 -52.50 51.15 20.57
C ALA A 51 -52.60 49.63 20.72
N LEU A 52 -53.70 49.12 21.28
CA LEU A 52 -53.95 47.68 21.42
C LEU A 52 -54.05 46.98 20.06
N VAL A 53 -54.76 47.56 19.08
CA VAL A 53 -54.85 47.00 17.71
C VAL A 53 -53.49 47.01 17.02
N ARG A 54 -52.69 48.08 17.19
CA ARG A 54 -51.30 48.11 16.68
C ARG A 54 -50.42 47.05 17.32
N LEU A 55 -50.51 46.86 18.64
CA LEU A 55 -49.77 45.81 19.35
C LEU A 55 -50.20 44.41 18.85
N GLU A 56 -51.50 44.15 18.74
CA GLU A 56 -52.04 42.87 18.27
C GLU A 56 -51.56 42.54 16.85
N SER A 57 -51.61 43.51 15.93
CA SER A 57 -51.10 43.33 14.56
C SER A 57 -49.58 43.11 14.52
N ALA A 58 -48.80 43.82 15.35
CA ALA A 58 -47.36 43.61 15.45
C ALA A 58 -47.00 42.23 16.02
N ILE A 59 -47.73 41.77 17.05
CA ILE A 59 -47.57 40.41 17.61
C ILE A 59 -47.89 39.37 16.54
N ARG A 60 -49.03 39.50 15.83
CA ARG A 60 -49.39 38.58 14.73
C ARG A 60 -48.36 38.57 13.61
N GLN A 61 -47.76 39.70 13.25
CA GLN A 61 -46.70 39.76 12.25
C GLN A 61 -45.43 39.04 12.73
N ARG A 62 -45.01 39.26 13.98
CA ARG A 62 -43.87 38.56 14.58
C ARG A 62 -44.09 37.05 14.68
N GLU A 63 -45.28 36.62 15.08
CA GLU A 63 -45.64 35.20 15.13
C GLU A 63 -45.60 34.55 13.73
N LYS A 64 -46.12 35.24 12.71
CA LYS A 64 -46.05 34.75 11.32
C LYS A 64 -44.59 34.64 10.84
N ALA A 65 -43.77 35.66 11.12
CA ALA A 65 -42.35 35.64 10.76
C ALA A 65 -41.59 34.50 11.47
N ALA A 66 -41.82 34.33 12.78
CA ALA A 66 -41.22 33.25 13.56
C ALA A 66 -41.65 31.86 13.06
N LYS A 67 -42.92 31.67 12.67
CA LYS A 67 -43.41 30.42 12.08
C LYS A 67 -42.72 30.10 10.75
N VAL A 68 -42.55 31.09 9.87
CA VAL A 68 -41.83 30.91 8.59
C VAL A 68 -40.36 30.60 8.83
N GLU A 69 -39.73 31.29 9.78
CA GLU A 69 -38.33 31.04 10.13
C GLU A 69 -38.14 29.63 10.71
N LEU A 70 -39.01 29.20 11.62
CA LEU A 70 -39.00 27.83 12.16
C LEU A 70 -39.21 26.79 11.06
N ALA A 71 -40.15 27.02 10.13
CA ALA A 71 -40.37 26.13 9.00
C ALA A 71 -39.13 26.02 8.11
N ARG A 72 -38.46 27.15 7.82
CA ARG A 72 -37.19 27.15 7.07
C ARG A 72 -36.10 26.39 7.83
N ARG A 73 -35.96 26.62 9.14
CA ARG A 73 -34.97 25.91 9.97
C ARG A 73 -35.26 24.40 9.98
N ALA A 74 -36.51 23.99 10.13
CA ALA A 74 -36.93 22.59 10.05
C ALA A 74 -36.53 21.97 8.71
N GLN A 75 -36.83 22.62 7.58
CA GLN A 75 -36.44 22.15 6.25
C GLN A 75 -34.91 22.00 6.10
N THR A 76 -34.13 22.93 6.66
CA THR A 76 -32.67 22.83 6.62
C THR A 76 -32.12 21.68 7.47
N VAL A 77 -32.76 21.41 8.61
CA VAL A 77 -32.38 20.28 9.47
C VAL A 77 -32.73 18.97 8.78
N THR A 78 -33.95 18.81 8.23
CA THR A 78 -34.34 17.60 7.51
C THR A 78 -33.45 17.32 6.30
N ALA A 79 -33.03 18.37 5.57
CA ALA A 79 -32.10 18.21 4.46
C ALA A 79 -30.71 17.75 4.90
N ARG A 80 -30.24 18.22 6.07
CA ARG A 80 -28.97 17.78 6.67
C ARG A 80 -29.04 16.36 7.19
N GLU A 81 -30.15 15.99 7.85
CA GLU A 81 -30.39 14.62 8.32
C GLU A 81 -30.36 13.63 7.14
N ALA A 82 -31.08 13.91 6.05
CA ALA A 82 -31.05 13.08 4.85
C ALA A 82 -29.64 12.98 4.21
N ALA A 83 -28.87 14.07 4.24
CA ALA A 83 -27.49 14.05 3.76
C ALA A 83 -26.56 13.20 4.65
N VAL A 84 -26.76 13.25 5.97
CA VAL A 84 -26.01 12.41 6.93
C VAL A 84 -26.38 10.94 6.75
N GLU A 85 -27.66 10.60 6.66
CA GLU A 85 -28.12 9.22 6.41
C GLU A 85 -27.54 8.64 5.10
N ALA A 86 -27.52 9.44 4.03
CA ALA A 86 -26.91 9.02 2.76
C ALA A 86 -25.38 8.79 2.89
N ALA A 87 -24.69 9.65 3.64
CA ALA A 87 -23.26 9.49 3.91
C ALA A 87 -22.97 8.26 4.77
N GLU A 88 -23.78 8.00 5.80
CA GLU A 88 -23.67 6.80 6.65
C GLU A 88 -23.90 5.52 5.84
N ALA A 89 -24.92 5.49 4.98
CA ALA A 89 -25.17 4.36 4.08
C ALA A 89 -24.00 4.11 3.13
N HIS A 90 -23.38 5.18 2.60
CA HIS A 90 -22.20 5.06 1.76
C HIS A 90 -20.98 4.52 2.51
N LEU A 91 -20.73 5.01 3.73
CA LEU A 91 -19.66 4.51 4.60
C LEU A 91 -19.88 3.04 4.98
N ALA A 92 -21.11 2.64 5.30
CA ALA A 92 -21.45 1.24 5.58
C ALA A 92 -21.18 0.33 4.38
N ALA A 93 -21.52 0.75 3.16
CA ALA A 93 -21.23 0.01 1.93
C ALA A 93 -19.72 -0.07 1.64
N GLN A 94 -18.95 0.97 1.96
CA GLN A 94 -17.49 0.92 1.85
C GLN A 94 -16.89 -0.04 2.88
N GLN A 95 -17.38 -0.02 4.12
CA GLN A 95 -16.92 -0.93 5.19
C GLN A 95 -17.20 -2.39 4.83
N SER A 96 -18.38 -2.71 4.30
CA SER A 96 -18.69 -4.09 3.87
C SER A 96 -17.76 -4.55 2.75
N ARG A 97 -17.50 -3.69 1.76
CA ARG A 97 -16.56 -3.98 0.68
C ARG A 97 -15.13 -4.20 1.18
N LEU A 98 -14.66 -3.38 2.13
CA LEU A 98 -13.34 -3.56 2.75
C LEU A 98 -13.26 -4.88 3.50
N ALA A 99 -14.31 -5.25 4.25
CA ALA A 99 -14.37 -6.54 4.95
C ALA A 99 -14.33 -7.74 3.97
N GLU A 100 -14.95 -7.65 2.80
CA GLU A 100 -14.84 -8.66 1.74
C GLU A 100 -13.43 -8.75 1.17
N MET A 101 -12.81 -7.61 0.83
CA MET A 101 -11.43 -7.55 0.35
C MET A 101 -10.44 -8.13 1.37
N GLU A 102 -10.63 -7.86 2.66
CA GLU A 102 -9.82 -8.45 3.73
C GLU A 102 -9.96 -9.98 3.80
N LYS A 103 -11.18 -10.51 3.64
CA LYS A 103 -11.41 -11.96 3.59
C LYS A 103 -10.67 -12.58 2.41
N ASP A 104 -10.70 -11.95 1.24
CA ASP A 104 -9.99 -12.44 0.05
C ASP A 104 -8.47 -12.34 0.19
N LEU A 105 -7.96 -11.29 0.84
CA LEU A 105 -6.53 -11.18 1.18
C LEU A 105 -6.10 -12.30 2.14
N ARG A 106 -6.92 -12.63 3.15
CA ARG A 106 -6.63 -13.76 4.05
C ARG A 106 -6.62 -15.10 3.30
N ARG A 107 -7.56 -15.31 2.38
CA ARG A 107 -7.63 -16.52 1.54
C ARG A 107 -6.41 -16.66 0.63
N THR A 108 -6.06 -15.61 -0.10
CA THR A 108 -4.90 -15.62 -1.01
C THR A 108 -3.59 -15.79 -0.27
N ARG A 109 -3.44 -15.17 0.92
CA ARG A 109 -2.30 -15.42 1.80
C ARG A 109 -2.20 -16.88 2.23
N GLN A 110 -3.32 -17.49 2.64
CA GLN A 110 -3.33 -18.91 3.00
C GLN A 110 -2.93 -19.80 1.82
N GLN A 111 -3.50 -19.56 0.64
CA GLN A 111 -3.16 -20.30 -0.58
C GLN A 111 -1.67 -20.19 -0.94
N LEU A 112 -1.08 -19.01 -0.75
CA LEU A 112 0.34 -18.80 -1.01
C LEU A 112 1.22 -19.55 0.00
N MET A 113 0.85 -19.56 1.29
CA MET A 113 1.54 -20.35 2.30
C MET A 113 1.45 -21.85 2.02
N ASP A 114 0.27 -22.36 1.66
CA ASP A 114 0.07 -23.77 1.32
C ASP A 114 0.86 -24.16 0.06
N ALA A 115 0.92 -23.28 -0.95
CA ALA A 115 1.71 -23.50 -2.15
C ALA A 115 3.22 -23.51 -1.87
N GLN A 116 3.71 -22.61 -1.01
CA GLN A 116 5.09 -22.60 -0.56
C GLN A 116 5.44 -23.91 0.17
N GLN A 117 4.59 -24.37 1.08
CA GLN A 117 4.80 -25.63 1.79
C GLN A 117 4.87 -26.84 0.84
N ARG A 118 3.96 -26.91 -0.15
CA ARG A 118 4.00 -27.98 -1.16
C ARG A 118 5.31 -27.99 -1.96
N VAL A 119 5.75 -26.81 -2.41
CA VAL A 119 7.02 -26.70 -3.15
C VAL A 119 8.21 -27.09 -2.27
N GLU A 120 8.24 -26.67 -1.00
CA GLU A 120 9.28 -27.08 -0.06
C GLU A 120 9.30 -28.61 0.12
N ASP A 121 8.14 -29.24 0.27
CA ASP A 121 8.04 -30.68 0.45
C ASP A 121 8.42 -31.46 -0.82
N GLU A 122 8.05 -30.97 -2.00
CA GLU A 122 8.48 -31.52 -3.29
C GLU A 122 10.00 -31.43 -3.46
N VAL A 123 10.62 -30.28 -3.15
CA VAL A 123 12.07 -30.11 -3.20
C VAL A 123 12.76 -31.03 -2.21
N ARG A 124 12.26 -31.16 -0.97
CA ARG A 124 12.78 -32.10 0.03
C ARG A 124 12.70 -33.55 -0.49
N ALA A 125 11.62 -33.93 -1.14
CA ALA A 125 11.46 -35.26 -1.73
C ALA A 125 12.45 -35.51 -2.89
N GLN A 126 12.63 -34.53 -3.77
CA GLN A 126 13.60 -34.61 -4.87
C GLN A 126 15.04 -34.73 -4.37
N VAL A 127 15.42 -33.97 -3.34
CA VAL A 127 16.76 -34.05 -2.72
C VAL A 127 16.98 -35.44 -2.11
N ARG A 128 15.99 -36.02 -1.43
CA ARG A 128 16.09 -37.40 -0.90
C ARG A 128 16.33 -38.40 -2.03
N LEU A 129 15.52 -38.34 -3.08
CA LEU A 129 15.65 -39.23 -4.24
C LEU A 129 17.02 -39.09 -4.93
N ALA A 130 17.51 -37.87 -5.10
CA ALA A 130 18.82 -37.60 -5.67
C ALA A 130 19.94 -38.18 -4.80
N ASN A 131 19.88 -37.99 -3.48
CA ASN A 131 20.84 -38.56 -2.54
C ASN A 131 20.84 -40.09 -2.55
N ASP A 132 19.67 -40.73 -2.57
CA ASP A 132 19.55 -42.18 -2.66
C ASP A 132 20.15 -42.72 -3.97
N THR A 133 19.94 -42.01 -5.08
CA THR A 133 20.51 -42.34 -6.39
C THR A 133 22.03 -42.20 -6.40
N ILE A 134 22.57 -41.13 -5.81
CA ILE A 134 24.01 -40.91 -5.67
C ILE A 134 24.62 -42.01 -4.80
N ALA A 135 24.01 -42.31 -3.65
CA ALA A 135 24.46 -43.36 -2.75
C ALA A 135 24.48 -44.74 -3.43
N HIS A 136 23.45 -45.07 -4.22
CA HIS A 136 23.42 -46.32 -4.98
C HIS A 136 24.53 -46.38 -6.04
N ARG A 137 24.75 -45.30 -6.79
CA ARG A 137 25.85 -45.23 -7.78
C ARG A 137 27.23 -45.33 -7.13
N ALA A 138 27.42 -44.70 -5.97
CA ALA A 138 28.67 -44.81 -5.21
C ALA A 138 28.95 -46.27 -4.82
N ARG A 139 27.95 -46.99 -4.28
CA ARG A 139 28.08 -48.42 -3.94
C ARG A 139 28.44 -49.27 -5.16
N LEU A 140 27.80 -49.05 -6.30
CA LEU A 140 28.13 -49.77 -7.55
C LEU A 140 29.56 -49.51 -8.02
N LEU A 141 30.06 -48.26 -7.88
CA LEU A 141 31.44 -47.94 -8.22
C LEU A 141 32.42 -48.57 -7.24
N GLU A 142 32.13 -48.56 -5.95
CA GLU A 142 32.91 -49.26 -4.92
C GLU A 142 33.02 -50.76 -5.23
N GLU A 143 31.91 -51.42 -5.58
CA GLU A 143 31.89 -52.84 -5.97
C GLU A 143 32.77 -53.10 -7.21
N ARG A 144 32.72 -52.22 -8.22
CA ARG A 144 33.55 -52.33 -9.44
C ARG A 144 35.04 -52.14 -9.14
N VAL A 145 35.39 -51.16 -8.30
CA VAL A 145 36.77 -50.93 -7.85
C VAL A 145 37.26 -52.14 -7.08
N ASN A 146 36.48 -52.65 -6.12
CA ASN A 146 36.82 -53.85 -5.36
C ASN A 146 37.03 -55.08 -6.26
N ALA A 147 36.18 -55.25 -7.29
CA ALA A 147 36.35 -56.33 -8.27
C ALA A 147 37.65 -56.17 -9.07
N ALA A 148 37.95 -54.96 -9.56
CA ALA A 148 39.18 -54.65 -10.29
C ALA A 148 40.43 -54.84 -9.42
N GLU A 149 40.42 -54.40 -8.16
CA GLU A 149 41.48 -54.64 -7.19
C GLU A 149 41.71 -56.13 -6.94
N SER A 150 40.63 -56.91 -6.80
CA SER A 150 40.75 -58.37 -6.64
C SER A 150 41.38 -59.03 -7.88
N GLN A 151 41.09 -58.52 -9.08
CA GLN A 151 41.68 -59.01 -10.32
C GLN A 151 43.16 -58.63 -10.44
N ALA A 152 43.51 -57.39 -10.06
CA ALA A 152 44.89 -56.92 -10.01
C ALA A 152 45.75 -57.76 -9.06
N LYS A 153 45.25 -58.01 -7.83
CA LYS A 153 45.90 -58.91 -6.85
C LYS A 153 46.15 -60.31 -7.41
N ARG A 154 45.15 -60.91 -8.07
CA ARG A 154 45.32 -62.23 -8.74
C ARG A 154 46.35 -62.17 -9.87
N ALA A 155 46.43 -61.08 -10.63
CA ALA A 155 47.42 -60.93 -11.69
C ALA A 155 48.84 -60.81 -11.12
N GLU A 156 49.03 -60.01 -10.06
CA GLU A 156 50.31 -59.90 -9.34
C GLU A 156 50.75 -61.25 -8.76
N GLU A 157 49.85 -62.02 -8.17
CA GLU A 157 50.14 -63.37 -7.67
C GLU A 157 50.60 -64.31 -8.79
N ARG A 158 49.95 -64.29 -9.95
CA ARG A 158 50.39 -65.07 -11.12
C ARG A 158 51.78 -64.64 -11.59
N GLN A 159 52.05 -63.33 -11.61
CA GLN A 159 53.37 -62.80 -11.97
C GLN A 159 54.45 -63.25 -10.99
N ARG A 160 54.20 -63.18 -9.68
CA ARG A 160 55.14 -63.67 -8.65
C ARG A 160 55.42 -65.16 -8.81
N ARG A 161 54.39 -65.98 -9.05
CA ARG A 161 54.55 -67.42 -9.32
C ARG A 161 55.39 -67.66 -10.56
N ALA A 162 55.10 -66.99 -11.68
CA ALA A 162 55.89 -67.12 -12.90
C ALA A 162 57.36 -66.70 -12.70
N GLN A 163 57.63 -65.68 -11.88
CA GLN A 163 59.00 -65.29 -11.51
C GLN A 163 59.70 -66.36 -10.66
N GLN A 164 59.01 -66.95 -9.68
CA GLN A 164 59.54 -68.07 -8.90
C GLN A 164 59.81 -69.29 -9.77
N ASP A 165 58.88 -69.63 -10.67
CA ASP A 165 59.03 -70.73 -11.63
C ASP A 165 60.22 -70.47 -12.57
N TYR A 166 60.41 -69.24 -13.05
CA TYR A 166 61.58 -68.86 -13.82
C TYR A 166 62.89 -69.04 -13.04
N LEU A 167 62.95 -68.57 -11.79
CA LEU A 167 64.14 -68.72 -10.95
C LEU A 167 64.45 -70.19 -10.66
N THR A 168 63.43 -71.00 -10.35
CA THR A 168 63.62 -72.45 -10.12
C THR A 168 64.06 -73.19 -11.38
N LEU A 169 63.50 -72.86 -12.55
CA LEU A 169 63.95 -73.39 -13.84
C LEU A 169 65.38 -72.93 -14.17
N TYR A 170 65.72 -71.68 -13.87
CA TYR A 170 67.08 -71.16 -14.05
C TYR A 170 68.09 -71.86 -13.13
N GLU A 171 67.73 -72.11 -11.87
CA GLU A 171 68.53 -72.91 -10.94
C GLU A 171 68.64 -74.38 -11.37
N ALA A 172 67.57 -74.96 -11.91
CA ALA A 172 67.60 -76.32 -12.45
C ALA A 172 68.48 -76.38 -13.70
N PHE A 173 68.39 -75.40 -14.60
CA PHE A 173 69.23 -75.27 -15.79
C PHE A 173 70.68 -75.02 -15.42
N SER A 174 70.98 -74.16 -14.45
CA SER A 174 72.35 -73.91 -14.00
C SER A 174 72.95 -75.16 -13.36
N ARG A 175 72.19 -75.88 -12.52
CA ARG A 175 72.57 -77.20 -12.01
C ARG A 175 72.81 -78.20 -13.13
N ALA A 176 71.90 -78.30 -14.10
CA ALA A 176 72.05 -79.19 -15.25
C ALA A 176 73.26 -78.80 -16.13
N ARG A 177 73.54 -77.51 -16.31
CA ARG A 177 74.71 -77.01 -17.04
C ARG A 177 76.00 -77.28 -16.28
N SER A 178 76.02 -77.13 -14.96
CA SER A 178 77.15 -77.54 -14.13
C SER A 178 77.35 -79.06 -14.19
N GLN A 179 76.27 -79.84 -14.15
CA GLN A 179 76.30 -81.28 -14.34
C GLN A 179 76.78 -81.67 -15.74
N GLN A 180 76.35 -80.97 -16.78
CA GLN A 180 76.83 -81.10 -18.16
C GLN A 180 78.30 -80.71 -18.27
N LEU A 181 78.80 -79.66 -17.62
CA LEU A 181 80.25 -79.39 -17.65
C LEU A 181 81.05 -80.50 -16.93
N THR A 182 80.46 -81.19 -15.95
CA THR A 182 81.05 -82.40 -15.35
C THR A 182 80.79 -83.70 -16.13
N SER A 183 79.87 -83.73 -17.10
CA SER A 183 79.53 -84.93 -17.91
C SER A 183 79.77 -84.78 -19.43
N ALA A 184 80.04 -83.57 -19.92
CA ALA A 184 80.39 -83.18 -21.29
C ALA A 184 81.91 -83.20 -21.49
N THR A 185 82.56 -84.24 -20.96
CA THR A 185 83.70 -84.87 -21.64
C THR A 185 83.20 -85.90 -22.67
N THR A 186 81.89 -86.01 -22.92
CA THR A 186 81.37 -86.95 -23.92
C THR A 186 80.09 -86.42 -24.58
N ASN A 187 80.23 -86.11 -25.87
CA ASN A 187 79.20 -86.09 -26.91
C ASN A 187 78.33 -84.83 -27.04
N ALA A 188 78.74 -84.00 -28.01
CA ALA A 188 77.93 -83.01 -28.69
C ALA A 188 77.50 -83.58 -30.06
N ASN A 189 76.21 -83.61 -30.36
CA ASN A 189 75.67 -83.31 -31.70
C ASN A 189 74.12 -83.32 -31.72
N ASP A 190 73.58 -82.63 -32.73
CA ASP A 190 72.19 -82.53 -33.19
C ASP A 190 71.24 -81.54 -32.52
N LEU A 191 70.31 -80.88 -33.21
CA LEU A 191 70.24 -80.19 -34.51
C LEU A 191 68.82 -79.57 -34.55
N LEU A 192 68.78 -78.27 -34.82
CA LEU A 192 67.70 -77.40 -35.35
C LEU A 192 66.30 -77.99 -35.63
N GLY A 193 65.26 -77.26 -35.21
CA GLY A 193 63.88 -77.41 -35.68
C GLY A 193 63.06 -76.13 -35.55
N VAL A 194 63.33 -75.14 -36.40
CA VAL A 194 62.50 -73.92 -36.56
C VAL A 194 61.49 -74.18 -37.68
N SER A 195 60.19 -74.04 -37.38
CA SER A 195 59.10 -74.16 -38.35
C SER A 195 58.30 -72.85 -38.41
N PRO A 196 58.24 -72.16 -39.56
CA PRO A 196 57.40 -70.97 -39.73
C PRO A 196 56.06 -71.34 -40.39
N CYS A 197 54.96 -71.18 -39.65
CA CYS A 197 53.60 -71.29 -40.16
C CYS A 197 53.15 -69.93 -40.75
N THR A 198 53.53 -69.70 -42.01
CA THR A 198 53.12 -68.53 -42.82
C THR A 198 52.03 -68.97 -43.81
N GLY A 199 50.77 -68.56 -43.61
CA GLY A 199 49.72 -68.91 -44.59
C GLY A 199 48.27 -68.48 -44.36
N ALA A 200 47.90 -67.81 -43.25
CA ALA A 200 46.49 -67.47 -42.95
C ALA A 200 46.21 -65.97 -42.71
N GLY A 201 47.14 -65.08 -43.08
CA GLY A 201 47.05 -63.65 -42.75
C GLY A 201 46.06 -62.84 -43.60
N ALA A 202 45.92 -63.15 -44.89
CA ALA A 202 45.18 -62.29 -45.83
C ALA A 202 43.65 -62.32 -45.61
N SER A 203 43.08 -63.48 -45.29
CA SER A 203 41.64 -63.61 -45.03
C SER A 203 41.23 -62.99 -43.69
N THR A 204 42.04 -63.21 -42.65
CA THR A 204 41.82 -62.66 -41.30
C THR A 204 42.00 -61.14 -41.27
N ALA A 205 42.95 -60.60 -42.04
CA ALA A 205 43.14 -59.15 -42.16
C ALA A 205 41.95 -58.46 -42.84
N MET A 206 41.35 -59.09 -43.86
CA MET A 206 40.15 -58.54 -44.52
C MET A 206 38.93 -58.53 -43.58
N GLN A 207 38.74 -59.60 -42.79
CA GLN A 207 37.67 -59.68 -41.79
C GLN A 207 37.83 -58.65 -40.66
N LEU A 208 39.06 -58.45 -40.17
CA LEU A 208 39.36 -57.41 -39.18
C LEU A 208 39.13 -56.01 -39.75
N GLY A 209 39.43 -55.79 -41.03
CA GLY A 209 39.13 -54.53 -41.73
C GLY A 209 37.64 -54.24 -41.81
N GLN A 210 36.82 -55.25 -42.13
CA GLN A 210 35.35 -55.12 -42.17
C GLN A 210 34.75 -54.85 -40.78
N LEU A 211 35.26 -55.52 -39.74
CA LEU A 211 34.84 -55.29 -38.36
C LEU A 211 35.18 -53.88 -37.87
N ARG A 212 36.37 -53.35 -38.21
CA ARG A 212 36.74 -51.96 -37.89
C ARG A 212 35.83 -50.96 -38.59
N ALA A 213 35.61 -51.12 -39.90
CA ALA A 213 34.71 -50.24 -40.65
C ALA A 213 33.27 -50.27 -40.11
N HIS A 214 32.79 -51.44 -39.69
CA HIS A 214 31.48 -51.57 -39.04
C HIS A 214 31.44 -50.84 -37.70
N TRP A 215 32.46 -51.01 -36.86
CA TRP A 215 32.55 -50.32 -35.56
C TRP A 215 32.65 -48.81 -35.71
N ASP A 216 33.45 -48.32 -36.66
CA ASP A 216 33.57 -46.89 -36.97
C ASP A 216 32.23 -46.31 -37.45
N ALA A 217 31.48 -47.05 -38.29
CA ALA A 217 30.15 -46.63 -38.74
C ALA A 217 29.12 -46.60 -37.60
N GLU A 218 29.16 -47.57 -36.68
CA GLU A 218 28.30 -47.57 -35.49
C GLU A 218 28.65 -46.43 -34.53
N HIS A 219 29.95 -46.21 -34.29
CA HIS A 219 30.44 -45.11 -33.46
C HIS A 219 30.04 -43.76 -34.05
N GLN A 220 30.15 -43.57 -35.36
CA GLN A 220 29.71 -42.35 -36.03
C GLN A 220 28.20 -42.11 -35.87
N ARG A 221 27.38 -43.16 -36.05
CA ARG A 221 25.92 -43.06 -35.82
C ARG A 221 25.58 -42.72 -34.37
N GLN A 222 26.38 -43.14 -33.40
CA GLN A 222 26.19 -42.77 -32.00
C GLN A 222 26.50 -41.29 -31.78
N LEU A 223 27.62 -40.80 -32.31
CA LEU A 223 27.97 -39.38 -32.26
C LEU A 223 26.89 -38.51 -32.91
N ASP A 224 26.42 -38.90 -34.09
CA ASP A 224 25.36 -38.16 -34.81
C ASP A 224 24.06 -38.11 -33.99
N ARG A 225 23.71 -39.17 -33.25
CA ARG A 225 22.52 -39.19 -32.38
C ARG A 225 22.68 -38.27 -31.17
N GLU A 226 23.85 -38.25 -30.54
CA GLU A 226 24.10 -37.35 -29.41
C GLU A 226 24.15 -35.88 -29.89
N GLU A 227 24.73 -35.61 -31.06
CA GLU A 227 24.69 -34.28 -31.68
C GLU A 227 23.25 -33.85 -32.01
N GLN A 228 22.42 -34.76 -32.55
CA GLN A 228 21.01 -34.50 -32.80
C GLN A 228 20.22 -34.23 -31.50
N ARG A 229 20.52 -34.96 -30.42
CA ARG A 229 19.89 -34.71 -29.10
C ARG A 229 20.30 -33.36 -28.55
N HIS A 230 21.60 -33.03 -28.55
CA HIS A 230 22.08 -31.74 -28.07
C HIS A 230 21.55 -30.58 -28.90
N THR A 231 21.49 -30.70 -30.23
CA THR A 231 20.91 -29.66 -31.08
C THR A 231 19.41 -29.49 -30.84
N ALA A 232 18.66 -30.58 -30.62
CA ALA A 232 17.25 -30.52 -30.25
C ALA A 232 17.04 -29.90 -28.85
N GLU A 233 17.85 -30.25 -27.85
CA GLU A 233 17.81 -29.67 -26.51
C GLU A 233 18.12 -28.17 -26.52
N VAL A 234 19.15 -27.76 -27.27
CA VAL A 234 19.50 -26.34 -27.43
C VAL A 234 18.39 -25.58 -28.16
N ALA A 235 17.75 -26.19 -29.16
CA ALA A 235 16.61 -25.58 -29.85
C ALA A 235 15.39 -25.44 -28.91
N ALA A 236 15.08 -26.45 -28.11
CA ALA A 236 14.00 -26.42 -27.12
C ALA A 236 14.26 -25.34 -26.06
N MET A 237 15.48 -25.28 -25.50
CA MET A 237 15.88 -24.26 -24.52
C MET A 237 15.78 -22.85 -25.11
N LYS A 238 16.22 -22.64 -26.36
CA LYS A 238 16.05 -21.36 -27.07
C LYS A 238 14.56 -21.00 -27.25
N GLY A 239 13.69 -21.99 -27.48
CA GLY A 239 12.24 -21.82 -27.53
C GLY A 239 11.69 -21.31 -26.19
N CYS A 240 11.98 -21.99 -25.10
CA CYS A 240 11.56 -21.58 -23.75
C CYS A 240 12.06 -20.17 -23.38
N CYS A 241 13.30 -19.83 -23.73
CA CYS A 241 13.85 -18.49 -23.50
C CYS A 241 13.08 -17.40 -24.28
N ARG A 242 12.65 -17.68 -25.52
CA ARG A 242 11.82 -16.74 -26.30
C ARG A 242 10.44 -16.57 -25.68
N GLU A 243 9.80 -17.65 -25.27
CA GLU A 243 8.49 -17.60 -24.61
C GLU A 243 8.54 -16.80 -23.30
N LEU A 244 9.55 -17.04 -22.46
CA LEU A 244 9.76 -16.26 -21.23
C LEU A 244 10.05 -14.77 -21.53
N ALA A 245 10.79 -14.47 -22.59
CA ALA A 245 11.03 -13.09 -23.02
C ALA A 245 9.74 -12.41 -23.48
N GLU A 246 8.88 -13.10 -24.23
CA GLU A 246 7.57 -12.59 -24.63
C GLU A 246 6.63 -12.38 -23.44
N GLN A 247 6.60 -13.31 -22.48
CA GLN A 247 5.83 -13.15 -21.24
C GLN A 247 6.31 -11.94 -20.43
N ASN A 248 7.63 -11.77 -20.27
CA ASN A 248 8.20 -10.60 -19.63
C ASN A 248 7.83 -9.30 -20.36
N HIS A 249 7.87 -9.32 -21.70
CA HIS A 249 7.45 -8.16 -22.49
C HIS A 249 5.96 -7.82 -22.27
N ARG A 250 5.08 -8.83 -22.24
CA ARG A 250 3.64 -8.65 -21.97
C ARG A 250 3.38 -8.11 -20.56
N LEU A 251 4.07 -8.63 -19.54
CA LEU A 251 3.97 -8.15 -18.16
C LEU A 251 4.48 -6.71 -18.02
N THR A 252 5.61 -6.39 -18.66
CA THR A 252 6.18 -5.03 -18.66
C THR A 252 5.21 -4.05 -19.33
N ALA A 253 4.61 -4.42 -20.46
CA ALA A 253 3.59 -3.61 -21.12
C ALA A 253 2.33 -3.43 -20.26
N ALA A 254 1.90 -4.48 -19.54
CA ALA A 254 0.76 -4.40 -18.62
C ALA A 254 1.04 -3.47 -17.43
N LEU A 255 2.24 -3.55 -16.83
CA LEU A 255 2.67 -2.65 -15.77
C LEU A 255 2.76 -1.20 -16.26
N ALA A 256 3.28 -0.96 -17.47
CA ALA A 256 3.30 0.37 -18.08
C ALA A 256 1.89 0.94 -18.24
N ARG A 257 0.93 0.15 -18.76
CA ARG A 257 -0.48 0.54 -18.85
C ARG A 257 -1.09 0.85 -17.48
N ARG A 258 -0.78 0.06 -16.45
CA ARG A 258 -1.31 0.29 -15.09
C ARG A 258 -0.75 1.58 -14.48
N ARG A 259 0.55 1.86 -14.65
CA ARG A 259 1.16 3.12 -14.21
C ARG A 259 0.53 4.32 -14.91
N GLU A 260 0.25 4.21 -16.20
CA GLU A 260 -0.43 5.27 -16.95
C GLU A 260 -1.88 5.48 -16.47
N GLN A 261 -2.62 4.42 -16.19
CA GLN A 261 -3.95 4.53 -15.57
C GLN A 261 -3.90 5.25 -14.21
N LEU A 262 -2.93 4.91 -13.35
CA LEU A 262 -2.78 5.57 -12.05
C LEU A 262 -2.43 7.05 -12.20
N ARG A 263 -1.57 7.43 -13.16
CA ARG A 263 -1.28 8.83 -13.46
C ARG A 263 -2.53 9.59 -13.91
N ARG A 264 -3.39 8.98 -14.74
CA ARG A 264 -4.67 9.58 -15.16
C ARG A 264 -5.65 9.74 -14.00
N VAL A 265 -5.72 8.78 -13.09
CA VAL A 265 -6.55 8.90 -11.89
C VAL A 265 -6.02 10.00 -10.96
N GLN A 266 -4.70 10.10 -10.78
CA GLN A 266 -4.09 11.17 -9.99
C GLN A 266 -4.29 12.55 -10.63
N SER A 267 -4.12 12.67 -11.95
CA SER A 267 -4.32 13.95 -12.64
C SER A 267 -5.78 14.40 -12.61
N THR A 268 -6.73 13.47 -12.78
CA THR A 268 -8.17 13.76 -12.65
C THR A 268 -8.57 14.10 -11.21
N ALA A 269 -8.03 13.40 -10.21
CA ALA A 269 -8.24 13.73 -8.81
C ALA A 269 -7.68 15.11 -8.45
N CYS A 270 -6.49 15.46 -8.94
CA CYS A 270 -5.87 16.78 -8.74
C CYS A 270 -6.67 17.89 -9.46
N ALA A 271 -7.15 17.64 -10.68
CA ALA A 271 -8.01 18.57 -11.41
C ALA A 271 -9.39 18.76 -10.73
N ALA A 272 -9.96 17.70 -10.17
CA ALA A 272 -11.19 17.79 -9.39
C ALA A 272 -10.99 18.56 -8.07
N ALA A 273 -9.86 18.34 -7.39
CA ALA A 273 -9.49 19.07 -6.19
C ALA A 273 -9.25 20.57 -6.46
N SER A 274 -8.59 20.91 -7.57
CA SER A 274 -8.39 22.31 -7.97
C SER A 274 -9.68 22.99 -8.43
N ALA A 275 -10.58 22.27 -9.10
CA ALA A 275 -11.92 22.77 -9.42
C ALA A 275 -12.78 22.99 -8.16
N ALA A 276 -12.72 22.11 -7.17
CA ALA A 276 -13.39 22.28 -5.88
C ALA A 276 -12.82 23.47 -5.07
N ALA A 277 -11.50 23.67 -5.12
CA ALA A 277 -10.85 24.83 -4.51
C ALA A 277 -11.26 26.14 -5.22
N ALA A 278 -11.38 26.15 -6.56
CA ALA A 278 -11.81 27.33 -7.32
C ALA A 278 -13.29 27.69 -7.13
N ALA A 279 -14.15 26.73 -6.77
CA ALA A 279 -15.54 26.97 -6.38
C ALA A 279 -15.67 27.64 -5.00
N THR A 280 -14.58 27.64 -4.21
CA THR A 280 -14.52 28.28 -2.89
C THR A 280 -13.80 29.63 -3.02
N LYS A 281 -14.46 30.61 -3.66
CA LYS A 281 -14.00 32.00 -3.69
C LYS A 281 -14.43 32.73 -2.41
N PRO A 282 -13.51 33.14 -1.51
CA PRO A 282 -13.71 34.32 -0.69
C PRO A 282 -13.40 35.57 -1.53
N SER A 283 -14.37 36.49 -1.58
CA SER A 283 -14.21 37.83 -2.09
C SER A 283 -13.39 38.66 -1.10
N ALA A 284 -12.15 39.03 -1.46
CA ALA A 284 -11.51 40.22 -0.92
C ALA A 284 -10.29 40.61 -1.77
N SER A 285 -10.31 41.86 -2.21
CA SER A 285 -9.24 42.61 -2.84
C SER A 285 -8.08 42.90 -1.88
N LEU A 286 -6.85 42.96 -2.40
CA LEU A 286 -5.95 44.14 -2.40
C LEU A 286 -4.49 43.69 -2.54
N ALA A 287 -3.74 44.52 -3.27
CA ALA A 287 -2.32 44.42 -3.59
C ALA A 287 -1.39 44.30 -2.36
N PRO A 288 -0.11 43.93 -2.54
CA PRO A 288 0.92 44.31 -1.59
C PRO A 288 2.06 45.10 -2.23
N ALA A 289 2.27 46.27 -1.63
CA ALA A 289 3.50 47.02 -1.61
C ALA A 289 4.54 46.36 -0.68
N MET A 290 5.76 46.85 -0.79
CA MET A 290 6.99 46.34 -0.23
C MET A 290 7.11 46.37 1.31
N HIS A 291 7.84 45.37 1.83
CA HIS A 291 8.71 45.31 3.03
C HIS A 291 8.35 46.10 4.31
N THR A 292 8.16 45.41 5.44
CA THR A 292 9.16 45.17 6.51
C THR A 292 8.52 44.62 7.80
N THR A 293 9.14 43.55 8.32
CA THR A 293 9.27 43.08 9.72
C THR A 293 8.13 43.12 10.74
N THR A 294 8.13 42.05 11.55
CA THR A 294 7.56 41.86 12.90
C THR A 294 6.07 41.53 13.00
N GLY A 295 5.84 40.21 13.05
CA GLY A 295 4.56 39.56 13.24
C GLY A 295 4.64 38.17 12.61
N GLU A 296 5.55 37.32 13.10
CA GLU A 296 5.70 35.93 12.64
C GLU A 296 4.43 35.16 13.03
N THR A 297 3.41 35.26 12.18
CA THR A 297 2.26 34.37 12.24
C THR A 297 2.78 32.93 12.10
N PRO A 298 2.16 31.93 12.76
CA PRO A 298 2.60 30.54 12.67
C PRO A 298 2.40 29.92 11.28
N GLU A 299 1.58 30.55 10.43
CA GLU A 299 1.24 30.14 9.06
C GLU A 299 2.45 29.91 8.12
N PRO A 300 3.44 30.82 7.98
CA PRO A 300 4.63 30.57 7.18
C PRO A 300 5.46 29.38 7.69
N ILE A 301 5.57 29.20 9.00
CA ILE A 301 6.35 28.12 9.61
C ILE A 301 5.70 26.75 9.35
N THR A 302 4.37 26.65 9.45
CA THR A 302 3.63 25.41 9.16
C THR A 302 3.69 25.04 7.67
N ARG A 303 3.61 26.03 6.77
CA ARG A 303 3.77 25.81 5.32
C ARG A 303 5.17 25.30 4.96
N GLU A 304 6.21 25.91 5.53
CA GLU A 304 7.59 25.48 5.29
C GLU A 304 7.84 24.06 5.84
N LEU A 305 7.31 23.74 7.02
CA LEU A 305 7.34 22.39 7.58
C LEU A 305 6.69 21.36 6.66
N HIS A 306 5.52 21.68 6.12
CA HIS A 306 4.82 20.80 5.20
C HIS A 306 5.61 20.62 3.89
N ARG A 307 6.19 21.70 3.35
CA ARG A 307 7.03 21.65 2.15
C ARG A 307 8.23 20.72 2.35
N LEU A 308 8.98 20.90 3.44
CA LEU A 308 10.15 20.07 3.77
C LEU A 308 9.77 18.60 4.01
N ALA A 309 8.61 18.33 4.63
CA ALA A 309 8.13 16.96 4.81
C ALA A 309 7.83 16.27 3.47
N MET A 310 7.18 16.98 2.53
CA MET A 310 6.90 16.47 1.19
C MET A 310 8.17 16.27 0.37
N GLU A 311 9.12 17.21 0.44
CA GLU A 311 10.43 17.08 -0.22
C GLU A 311 11.21 15.88 0.33
N ARG A 312 11.18 15.65 1.64
CA ARG A 312 11.83 14.48 2.27
C ARG A 312 11.23 13.18 1.76
N ILE A 313 9.90 13.06 1.76
CA ILE A 313 9.20 11.86 1.26
C ILE A 313 9.54 11.63 -0.22
N SER A 314 9.50 12.70 -1.03
CA SER A 314 9.86 12.62 -2.45
C SER A 314 11.30 12.17 -2.67
N LEU A 315 12.25 12.65 -1.85
CA LEU A 315 13.66 12.26 -1.94
C LEU A 315 13.91 10.83 -1.45
N VAL A 316 13.26 10.38 -0.39
CA VAL A 316 13.48 9.00 0.12
C VAL A 316 12.77 7.97 -0.77
N ASP A 317 11.49 8.19 -1.07
CA ASP A 317 10.67 7.23 -1.81
C ASP A 317 10.91 7.30 -3.33
N GLY A 318 11.24 8.48 -3.85
CA GLY A 318 11.48 8.70 -5.28
C GLY A 318 12.87 8.26 -5.76
N SER A 319 13.85 8.15 -4.87
CA SER A 319 15.25 7.92 -5.27
C SER A 319 15.62 6.46 -5.55
N SER A 320 14.66 5.52 -5.55
CA SER A 320 14.93 4.09 -5.81
C SER A 320 16.10 3.53 -4.97
N GLY A 321 16.29 4.02 -3.74
CA GLY A 321 17.36 3.61 -2.83
C GLY A 321 18.71 4.34 -3.01
N ALA A 322 18.82 5.32 -3.92
CA ALA A 322 20.03 6.12 -4.09
C ALA A 322 20.27 7.11 -2.95
N VAL A 323 19.21 7.55 -2.26
CA VAL A 323 19.28 8.39 -1.06
C VAL A 323 18.76 7.58 0.12
N ARG A 324 19.57 7.48 1.17
CA ARG A 324 19.24 6.78 2.42
C ARG A 324 18.87 7.77 3.52
N GLU A 325 18.15 7.30 4.53
CA GLU A 325 17.78 8.12 5.70
C GLU A 325 19.01 8.66 6.47
N THR A 326 20.15 7.99 6.36
CA THR A 326 21.42 8.39 6.98
C THR A 326 22.18 9.46 6.18
N ASP A 327 21.73 9.81 4.98
CA ASP A 327 22.47 10.74 4.13
C ASP A 327 22.41 12.16 4.67
N ALA A 328 23.53 12.88 4.51
CA ALA A 328 23.71 14.21 5.10
C ALA A 328 22.62 15.22 4.71
N VAL A 329 22.02 15.06 3.52
CA VAL A 329 20.91 15.91 3.05
C VAL A 329 19.64 15.66 3.87
N ILE A 330 19.29 14.39 4.11
CA ILE A 330 18.10 14.01 4.89
C ILE A 330 18.30 14.43 6.35
N VAL A 331 19.49 14.21 6.93
CA VAL A 331 19.82 14.64 8.29
C VAL A 331 19.72 16.16 8.45
N ARG A 332 20.12 16.94 7.44
CA ARG A 332 20.01 18.42 7.47
C ARG A 332 18.55 18.87 7.37
N MET A 333 17.73 18.23 6.51
CA MET A 333 16.30 18.50 6.44
C MET A 333 15.58 18.15 7.75
N ASP A 334 15.87 16.99 8.34
CA ASP A 334 15.29 16.55 9.61
C ASP A 334 15.68 17.48 10.77
N SER A 335 16.89 18.03 10.75
CA SER A 335 17.33 19.06 11.71
C SER A 335 16.56 20.36 11.51
N ARG A 336 16.43 20.85 10.27
CA ARG A 336 15.66 22.06 9.97
C ARG A 336 14.18 21.92 10.33
N MET A 337 13.56 20.77 10.09
CA MET A 337 12.18 20.50 10.51
C MET A 337 12.04 20.47 12.04
N ARG A 338 13.03 19.96 12.77
CA ARG A 338 13.03 20.04 14.24
C ARG A 338 13.11 21.49 14.72
N ASP A 339 13.97 22.31 14.13
CA ASP A 339 14.11 23.73 14.48
C ASP A 339 12.79 24.49 14.23
N LEU A 340 12.15 24.28 13.08
CA LEU A 340 10.86 24.92 12.76
C LEU A 340 9.74 24.47 13.72
N ARG A 341 9.73 23.21 14.15
CA ARG A 341 8.78 22.73 15.17
C ARG A 341 9.04 23.40 16.53
N GLN A 342 10.30 23.59 16.91
CA GLN A 342 10.65 24.29 18.16
C GLN A 342 10.21 25.77 18.10
N GLN A 343 10.40 26.43 16.96
CA GLN A 343 9.91 27.79 16.74
C GLN A 343 8.39 27.89 16.86
N LEU A 344 7.65 26.91 16.32
CA LEU A 344 6.19 26.86 16.43
C LEU A 344 5.72 26.72 17.89
N VAL A 345 6.41 25.88 18.68
CA VAL A 345 6.11 25.69 20.11
C VAL A 345 6.42 26.96 20.91
N ALA A 346 7.53 27.64 20.61
CA ALA A 346 7.88 28.91 21.25
C ALA A 346 6.85 30.00 20.94
N ALA A 347 6.48 30.16 19.66
CA ALA A 347 5.47 31.13 19.23
C ALA A 347 4.07 30.83 19.83
N GLY A 348 3.70 29.55 19.98
CA GLY A 348 2.46 29.17 20.65
C GLY A 348 2.46 29.47 22.15
N SER A 349 3.61 29.35 22.81
CA SER A 349 3.75 29.64 24.25
C SER A 349 3.60 31.13 24.55
N ASP A 350 4.18 31.99 23.71
CA ASP A 350 4.09 33.45 23.88
C ASP A 350 2.66 33.96 23.65
N ASN A 351 1.91 33.34 22.74
CA ASN A 351 0.52 33.71 22.47
C ASN A 351 -0.44 33.39 23.64
N THR A 352 -0.11 32.39 24.48
CA THR A 352 -0.92 32.05 25.67
C THR A 352 -0.65 32.95 26.88
N ARG A 353 0.46 33.71 26.88
CA ARG A 353 0.86 34.54 28.03
C ARG A 353 0.35 35.99 27.94
N GLY A 354 -0.11 36.43 26.77
CA GLY A 354 -0.62 37.78 26.52
C GLY A 354 -2.10 38.01 26.85
N ASP A 355 -2.88 36.95 27.08
CA ASP A 355 -4.35 37.02 27.24
C ASP A 355 -4.81 37.07 28.71
N GLY A 356 -3.89 37.35 29.65
CA GLY A 356 -4.10 37.22 31.10
C GLY A 356 -4.00 38.52 31.91
N THR A 357 -3.96 39.69 31.28
CA THR A 357 -3.95 40.99 31.97
C THR A 357 -5.04 41.89 31.42
N GLU A 358 -6.27 41.64 31.85
CA GLU A 358 -7.35 42.65 31.96
C GLU A 358 -7.93 42.64 33.37
#